data_AF-A0A258E0T6-F1
#
_entry.id   AF-A0A258E0T6-F1
#
_cell.length_a   1.000
_cell.length_b   1.000
_cell.length_c   1.000
_cell.angle_alpha   90.00
_cell.angle_beta   90.00
_cell.angle_gamma   90.00
#
_symmetry.space_group_name_H-M   'P 1'
#
loop_
_entity.id
_entity.type
_entity.pdbx_description
1 polymer ?
#
loop_
_entity_poly.entity_id
_entity_poly.type
_entity_poly.pdbx_seq_one_letter_code
_entity_poly.pdbx_strand_id
1 'polypeptide(L)' 'MNYLDYISIDPNIRFGRPCIKGTRISVSDLLGWMASGMNMEEILADFPEL' A
#
# COMPACT_ATOMS: atom_id res chain seq x y z
N MET A 1 9.06 -11.80 -11.20
CA MET A 1 8.83 -11.13 -9.90
C MET A 1 7.44 -11.49 -9.43
N ASN A 2 7.28 -11.94 -8.18
CA ASN A 2 5.98 -12.25 -7.59
C ASN A 2 5.57 -11.12 -6.65
N TYR A 3 4.47 -10.43 -6.95
CA TYR A 3 4.01 -9.29 -6.15
C TYR A 3 3.59 -9.71 -4.73
N LEU A 4 3.24 -10.99 -4.53
CA LEU A 4 2.91 -11.55 -3.21
C LEU A 4 4.10 -11.48 -2.23
N ASP A 5 5.32 -11.32 -2.73
CA ASP A 5 6.48 -11.14 -1.87
C ASP A 5 6.47 -9.80 -1.13
N TYR A 6 5.71 -8.81 -1.63
CA TYR A 6 5.63 -7.44 -1.10
C TYR A 6 4.29 -7.11 -0.41
N ILE A 7 3.30 -8.00 -0.51
CA ILE A 7 1.96 -7.79 0.06
C ILE A 7 1.75 -8.76 1.23
N SER A 8 1.17 -8.26 2.32
CA SER A 8 0.72 -9.04 3.47
C SER A 8 -0.79 -8.99 3.59
N ILE A 9 -1.39 -10.11 3.96
CA ILE A 9 -2.81 -10.23 4.29
C ILE A 9 -2.87 -10.83 5.69
N ASP A 10 -3.18 -10.01 6.68
CA ASP A 10 -3.32 -10.43 8.07
C ASP A 10 -4.70 -9.99 8.58
N PRO A 11 -5.58 -10.91 9.02
CA PRO A 11 -6.89 -10.57 9.59
C PRO A 11 -6.82 -9.56 10.75
N ASN A 12 -5.70 -9.54 11.50
CA ASN A 12 -5.47 -8.62 12.61
C ASN A 12 -5.00 -7.23 12.15
N ILE A 13 -4.61 -7.07 10.89
CA ILE A 13 -4.14 -5.81 10.31
C ILE A 13 -5.14 -5.33 9.24
N ARG A 14 -5.72 -4.13 9.45
CA ARG A 14 -6.72 -3.53 8.55
C ARG A 14 -7.86 -4.46 8.12
N PHE A 15 -8.30 -5.33 9.02
CA PHE A 15 -9.41 -6.28 8.80
C PHE A 15 -9.15 -7.26 7.66
N GLY A 16 -7.90 -7.73 7.50
CA GLY A 16 -7.54 -8.67 6.44
C GLY A 16 -7.45 -8.05 5.05
N ARG A 17 -7.35 -6.72 4.94
CA ARG A 17 -7.10 -6.07 3.66
C ARG A 17 -5.65 -6.29 3.21
N PRO A 18 -5.41 -6.54 1.91
CA PRO A 18 -4.06 -6.59 1.36
C PRO A 18 -3.32 -5.28 1.61
N CYS A 19 -2.25 -5.35 2.40
CA CYS A 19 -1.38 -4.24 2.75
C CYS A 19 0.03 -4.46 2.24
N ILE A 20 0.76 -3.38 1.99
CA ILE A 20 2.18 -3.46 1.67
C ILE A 20 2.93 -3.94 2.92
N LYS A 21 3.85 -4.90 2.77
CA LYS A 21 4.59 -5.48 3.89
C LYS A 21 5.36 -4.40 4.63
N GLY A 22 5.31 -4.46 5.96
CA GLY A 22 5.98 -3.49 6.83
C GLY A 22 5.18 -2.21 7.05
N THR A 23 4.07 -2.01 6.35
CA THR A 23 3.23 -0.81 6.50
C THR A 23 1.78 -1.18 6.85
N ARG A 24 0.96 -0.17 7.14
CA ARG A 24 -0.50 -0.30 7.25
C ARG A 24 -1.21 0.30 6.04
N ILE A 25 -0.51 0.46 4.93
CA ILE A 25 -1.05 1.05 3.70
C ILE A 25 -1.63 -0.09 2.86
N SER A 26 -2.92 0.00 2.55
CA SER A 26 -3.56 -1.02 1.72
C SER A 26 -3.29 -0.74 0.25
N VAL A 27 -3.26 -1.80 -0.55
CA VAL A 27 -3.11 -1.68 -2.01
C VAL A 27 -4.22 -0.80 -2.60
N SER A 28 -5.42 -0.84 -2.00
CA SER A 28 -6.55 0.00 -2.42
C SER A 28 -6.33 1.49 -2.15
N ASP A 29 -5.62 1.87 -1.09
CA ASP A 29 -5.33 3.29 -0.84
C ASP A 29 -4.35 3.80 -1.90
N LEU A 30 -3.28 3.03 -2.17
CA LEU A 30 -2.29 3.36 -3.20
C LEU A 30 -2.96 3.58 -4.57
N LEU A 31 -3.82 2.64 -4.97
CA LEU A 31 -4.59 2.77 -6.21
C LEU A 31 -5.57 3.95 -6.18
N GLY A 32 -6.14 4.26 -5.02
CA GLY A 32 -7.01 5.43 -4.83
C GLY A 32 -6.27 6.75 -5.02
N TRP A 33 -5.07 6.89 -4.47
CA TRP A 33 -4.22 8.07 -4.64
C TRP A 33 -3.81 8.25 -6.10
N MET A 34 -3.38 7.17 -6.75
CA MET A 34 -3.09 7.18 -8.19
C MET A 34 -4.32 7.57 -9.02
N ALA A 35 -5.50 7.06 -8.66
CA ALA A 35 -6.76 7.43 -9.32
C ALA A 35 -7.15 8.89 -9.09
N SER A 36 -6.77 9.49 -7.95
CA SER A 36 -6.94 10.92 -7.70
C SER A 36 -5.92 11.81 -8.42
N GLY A 37 -4.96 11.23 -9.14
CA GLY A 37 -3.95 11.94 -9.92
C GLY A 37 -2.62 12.16 -9.20
N MET A 38 -2.44 11.57 -8.00
CA MET A 38 -1.18 11.63 -7.28
C MET A 38 -0.15 10.71 -7.95
N ASN A 39 1.07 11.20 -8.13
CA ASN A 39 2.16 10.41 -8.71
C ASN A 39 2.95 9.65 -7.62
N MET A 40 3.78 8.70 -8.03
CA MET A 40 4.53 7.87 -7.07
C MET A 40 5.52 8.67 -6.21
N GLU A 41 6.11 9.75 -6.73
CA GLU A 41 7.07 10.56 -5.97
C GLU A 41 6.37 11.32 -4.83
N GLU A 42 5.17 11.85 -5.09
CA GLU A 42 4.32 12.48 -4.08
C GLU A 42 3.89 11.47 -3.02
N ILE A 43 3.46 10.28 -3.44
CA ILE A 43 3.07 9.21 -2.50
C ILE A 43 4.25 8.80 -1.61
N LEU A 44 5.45 8.66 -2.16
CA LEU A 44 6.64 8.30 -1.39
C LEU A 44 7.13 9.44 -0.48
N ALA A 45 6.89 10.70 -0.86
CA ALA A 45 7.18 11.85 -0.01
C ALA A 45 6.24 11.91 1.21
N ASP A 46 4.95 11.60 1.01
CA ASP A 46 3.95 11.55 2.08
C ASP A 46 4.06 10.28 2.95
N PHE A 47 4.49 9.17 2.35
CA PHE A 47 4.63 7.86 3.00
C PHE A 47 6.03 7.26 2.75
N PRO A 48 7.08 7.77 3.41
CA PRO A 48 8.47 7.34 3.20
C PRO A 48 8.77 5.92 3.70
N GLU A 49 7.81 5.30 4.38
CA GLU A 49 7.83 3.91 4.86
C GLU A 49 7.43 2.87 3.80
N LEU A 50 6.95 3.33 2.63
CA LEU A 50 6.60 2.50 1.46
C LEU A 50 7.84 2.09 0.66
#